data_AF-C6ADE0-F1
#
_entry.id   AF-C6ADE0-F1
#
_cell.length_a   1.000
_cell.length_b   1.000
_cell.length_c   1.000
_cell.angle_alpha   90.00
_cell.angle_beta   90.00
_cell.angle_gamma   90.00
#
_symmetry.space_group_name_H-M   'P 1'
#
loop_
_entity.id
_entity.type
_entity.pdbx_description
1 polymer ?
#
loop_
_entity_poly.entity_id
_entity_poly.type
_entity_poly.pdbx_seq_one_letter_code
_entity_poly.pdbx_strand_id
1 'polypeptide(L)'
;MRKKWVATAVGYVPWGDGAEEYFYNLYEYEDGTRECEKFDGGQYYTTPENADFSTKAQVKAWVYGGAIPKSVLNYEPLIDEINKEIKKLSKTAGNKYVYR
;
A
#
# COMPACT_ATOMS: atom_id res chain seq x y z
N MET A 1 11.21 -4.44 16.71
CA MET A 1 10.66 -4.74 15.36
C MET A 1 10.31 -3.42 14.69
N ARG A 2 10.93 -3.10 13.55
CA ARG A 2 10.64 -1.85 12.84
C ARG A 2 9.42 -2.05 11.94
N LYS A 3 8.32 -1.36 12.25
CA LYS A 3 7.12 -1.31 11.42
C LYS A 3 7.38 -0.36 10.25
N LYS A 4 7.22 -0.83 9.02
CA LYS A 4 7.41 -0.03 7.81
C LYS A 4 6.08 0.11 7.09
N TRP A 5 5.69 1.36 6.83
CA TRP A 5 4.52 1.63 5.99
C TRP A 5 4.84 1.30 4.53
N VAL A 6 3.92 0.61 3.85
CA VAL A 6 4.04 0.17 2.46
C VAL A 6 3.18 1.02 1.53
N ALA A 7 1.89 1.13 1.87
CA ALA A 7 0.90 1.87 1.08
C ALA A 7 -0.37 2.15 1.88
N THR A 8 -1.22 3.01 1.34
CA THR A 8 -2.61 3.17 1.78
C THR A 8 -3.54 2.73 0.65
N ALA A 9 -4.48 1.83 0.92
CA ALA A 9 -5.54 1.43 -0.01
C ALA A 9 -6.90 1.99 0.42
N VAL A 10 -7.79 2.21 -0.54
CA VAL A 10 -9.17 2.64 -0.30
C VAL A 10 -10.16 1.59 -0.77
N GLY A 11 -11.25 1.41 -0.03
CA GLY A 11 -12.30 0.48 -0.41
C GLY A 11 -13.62 0.87 0.20
N TYR A 12 -14.68 0.23 -0.30
CA TYR A 12 -16.03 0.52 0.12
C TYR A 12 -16.70 -0.72 0.69
N VAL A 13 -17.65 -0.51 1.59
CA VAL A 13 -18.57 -1.54 2.09
C VAL A 13 -19.98 -1.06 1.81
N PRO A 14 -20.85 -1.89 1.20
CA PRO A 14 -22.21 -1.46 0.90
C PRO A 14 -23.03 -1.29 2.20
N TRP A 15 -23.84 -0.23 2.24
CA TRP A 15 -24.77 0.05 3.33
C TRP A 15 -26.07 0.66 2.77
N GLY A 16 -27.13 -0.16 2.71
CA GLY A 16 -28.37 0.22 2.02
C GLY A 16 -28.11 0.48 0.53
N ASP A 17 -28.61 1.60 0.01
CA ASP A 17 -28.31 2.10 -1.34
C ASP A 17 -26.95 2.83 -1.43
N GLY A 18 -26.35 3.06 -0.26
CA GLY A 18 -25.12 3.79 -0.05
C GLY A 18 -23.88 2.91 0.12
N ALA A 19 -22.78 3.55 0.46
CA ALA A 19 -21.53 2.88 0.78
C ALA A 19 -20.76 3.63 1.86
N GLU A 20 -20.03 2.87 2.68
CA GLU A 20 -19.07 3.40 3.64
C GLU A 20 -17.65 3.15 3.12
N GLU A 21 -16.86 4.21 3.06
CA GLU A 21 -15.48 4.19 2.64
C GLU A 21 -14.56 3.84 3.82
N TYR A 22 -13.53 3.07 3.53
CA TYR A 22 -12.49 2.69 4.47
C TYR A 22 -11.12 2.84 3.84
N PHE A 23 -10.17 3.32 4.64
CA PHE A 23 -8.77 3.36 4.32
C PHE A 23 -8.03 2.22 5.04
N TYR A 24 -7.08 1.61 4.34
CA TYR A 24 -6.27 0.50 4.85
C TYR A 24 -4.80 0.86 4.71
N ASN A 25 -4.15 1.22 5.82
CA ASN A 25 -2.70 1.36 5.84
C ASN A 25 -2.06 -0.01 5.93
N LEU A 26 -1.17 -0.30 4.99
CA LEU A 26 -0.48 -1.58 4.86
C LEU A 26 0.92 -1.44 5.44
N TYR A 27 1.28 -2.33 6.36
CA TYR A 27 2.58 -2.33 7.01
C TYR A 27 3.27 -3.68 6.91
N GLU A 28 4.58 -3.64 6.68
CA GLU A 28 5.43 -4.83 6.66
C GLU A 28 6.53 -4.68 7.71
N TYR A 29 6.84 -5.79 8.37
CA TYR A 29 7.90 -5.89 9.36
C TYR A 29 9.16 -6.49 8.73
N GLU A 30 10.29 -6.32 9.42
CA GLU A 30 11.59 -6.84 8.96
C GLU A 30 11.62 -8.37 8.81
N ASP A 31 10.75 -9.09 9.52
CA ASP A 31 10.61 -10.56 9.43
C ASP A 31 9.67 -11.02 8.30
N GLY A 32 9.12 -10.10 7.51
CA GLY A 32 8.17 -10.37 6.43
C GLY A 32 6.72 -10.52 6.91
N THR A 33 6.45 -10.38 8.21
CA THR A 33 5.07 -10.29 8.72
C THR A 33 4.40 -9.04 8.16
N ARG A 34 3.11 -9.15 7.86
CA ARG A 34 2.31 -8.05 7.32
C ARG A 34 1.09 -7.81 8.19
N GLU A 35 0.70 -6.55 8.30
CA GLU A 35 -0.52 -6.16 8.99
C GLU A 35 -1.18 -4.97 8.31
N CYS A 36 -2.46 -4.76 8.60
CA CYS A 36 -3.17 -3.58 8.16
C CYS A 36 -3.86 -2.86 9.32
N GLU A 37 -3.88 -1.53 9.26
CA GLU A 37 -4.74 -0.69 10.09
C GLU A 37 -5.89 -0.15 9.24
N LYS A 38 -7.12 -0.31 9.72
CA LYS A 38 -8.33 0.17 9.06
C LYS A 38 -8.80 1.48 9.71
N PHE A 39 -9.13 2.46 8.89
CA PHE A 39 -9.69 3.74 9.29
C PHE A 39 -10.99 4.00 8.54
N ASP A 40 -11.94 4.64 9.21
CA ASP A 40 -13.22 5.01 8.60
C ASP A 40 -13.03 6.28 7.76
N GLY A 41 -13.67 6.31 6.59
CA GLY A 41 -13.65 7.43 5.66
C GLY A 41 -15.00 8.13 5.56
N GLY A 42 -15.43 8.43 4.34
CA GLY A 42 -16.76 8.97 4.06
C GLY A 42 -17.88 7.94 4.15
N GLN A 43 -19.09 8.43 4.48
CA GLN A 43 -20.34 7.70 4.29
C GLN A 43 -21.13 8.37 3.16
N TYR A 44 -21.61 7.58 2.22
CA TYR A 44 -22.33 8.04 1.05
C TYR A 44 -23.73 7.43 1.03
N TYR A 45 -24.77 8.26 0.90
CA TYR A 45 -26.16 7.81 0.78
C TYR A 45 -26.45 7.12 -0.57
N THR A 46 -25.63 7.37 -1.58
CA THR A 46 -25.64 6.69 -2.87
C THR A 46 -24.26 6.10 -3.12
N THR A 47 -24.20 4.84 -3.55
CA THR A 47 -22.94 4.17 -3.89
C THR A 47 -22.16 4.95 -4.96
N PRO A 48 -20.90 5.33 -4.73
CA PRO A 48 -20.04 5.92 -5.76
C PRO A 48 -19.85 4.99 -6.96
N GLU A 49 -19.84 5.54 -8.19
CA GLU A 49 -19.73 4.75 -9.42
C GLU A 49 -18.44 3.89 -9.50
N ASN A 50 -17.37 4.37 -8.87
CA ASN A 50 -16.06 3.73 -8.84
C ASN A 50 -15.79 2.98 -7.52
N ALA A 51 -16.82 2.66 -6.74
CA ALA A 51 -16.66 1.97 -5.47
C ALA A 51 -16.07 0.55 -5.65
N ASP A 52 -14.85 0.34 -5.17
CA ASP A 52 -14.24 -0.99 -5.10
C ASP A 52 -14.61 -1.71 -3.78
N PHE A 53 -15.54 -2.66 -3.90
CA PHE A 53 -15.98 -3.52 -2.79
C PHE A 53 -15.05 -4.71 -2.53
N SER A 54 -14.07 -4.95 -3.40
CA SER A 54 -13.14 -6.06 -3.29
C SER A 54 -11.88 -5.71 -2.48
N THR A 55 -11.61 -4.43 -2.21
CA THR A 55 -10.43 -3.97 -1.47
C THR A 55 -10.25 -4.71 -0.15
N LYS A 56 -11.31 -4.91 0.64
CA LYS A 56 -11.23 -5.62 1.92
C LYS A 56 -10.69 -7.05 1.77
N ALA A 57 -11.12 -7.76 0.72
CA ALA A 57 -10.62 -9.09 0.41
C ALA A 57 -9.17 -9.05 -0.08
N GLN A 58 -8.82 -8.08 -0.92
CA GLN A 58 -7.45 -7.87 -1.40
C GLN A 58 -6.49 -7.55 -0.25
N VAL A 59 -6.88 -6.69 0.70
CA VAL A 59 -6.09 -6.37 1.90
C VAL A 59 -5.88 -7.62 2.75
N LYS A 60 -6.93 -8.43 2.96
CA LYS A 60 -6.79 -9.71 3.66
C LYS A 60 -5.82 -10.65 2.94
N ALA A 61 -5.93 -10.78 1.62
CA ALA A 61 -5.00 -11.60 0.83
C ALA A 61 -3.56 -11.10 0.95
N TRP A 62 -3.34 -9.79 0.92
CA TRP A 62 -2.02 -9.17 1.05
C TRP A 62 -1.35 -9.48 2.40
N VAL A 63 -2.11 -9.41 3.50
CA VAL A 63 -1.65 -9.80 4.85
C VAL A 63 -1.12 -11.24 4.88
N TYR A 64 -1.69 -12.13 4.07
CA TYR A 64 -1.25 -13.53 3.94
C TYR A 64 -0.28 -13.78 2.78
N GLY A 65 0.46 -12.76 2.32
CA GLY A 65 1.49 -12.89 1.29
C GLY A 65 1.01 -12.68 -0.14
N GLY A 66 -0.26 -12.29 -0.34
CA GLY A 66 -0.81 -11.93 -1.64
C GLY A 66 -0.25 -10.62 -2.21
N ALA A 67 -0.71 -10.27 -3.41
CA ALA A 67 -0.35 -9.03 -4.08
C ALA A 67 -0.95 -7.80 -3.38
N ILE A 68 -0.32 -6.63 -3.56
CA ILE A 68 -0.85 -5.36 -3.06
C ILE A 68 -2.23 -5.07 -3.67
N PRO A 69 -3.19 -4.49 -2.92
CA PRO A 69 -4.49 -4.12 -3.46
C PRO A 69 -4.37 -3.18 -4.66
N LYS A 70 -5.31 -3.26 -5.59
CA LYS A 70 -5.35 -2.39 -6.78
C LYS A 70 -5.72 -0.95 -6.45
N SER A 71 -6.52 -0.75 -5.41
CA SER A 71 -7.06 0.54 -4.99
C SER A 71 -6.11 1.32 -4.07
N VAL A 72 -4.80 1.26 -4.34
CA VAL A 72 -3.80 2.03 -3.59
C VAL A 72 -3.88 3.51 -3.94
N LEU A 73 -3.95 4.36 -2.92
CA LEU A 73 -3.96 5.81 -3.03
C LEU A 73 -2.57 6.44 -2.99
N ASN A 74 -1.66 5.86 -2.20
CA ASN A 74 -0.31 6.41 -2.05
C ASN A 74 0.75 5.30 -1.94
N TYR A 75 1.84 5.48 -2.70
CA TYR A 75 3.03 4.64 -2.75
C TYR A 75 4.33 5.46 -2.60
N GLU A 76 4.26 6.76 -2.26
CA GLU A 76 5.39 7.70 -2.18
C GLU A 76 6.57 7.17 -1.32
N PRO A 77 6.36 6.71 -0.08
CA PRO A 77 7.42 6.08 0.70
C PRO A 77 8.11 4.88 0.02
N LEU A 78 7.39 4.08 -0.76
CA LEU A 78 7.97 2.96 -1.52
C LEU A 78 8.84 3.50 -2.68
N ILE A 79 8.36 4.53 -3.40
CA ILE A 79 9.14 5.20 -4.45
C ILE A 79 10.44 5.77 -3.87
N ASP A 80 10.34 6.48 -2.75
CA ASP A 80 11.47 7.15 -2.11
C ASP A 80 12.55 6.15 -1.67
N GLU A 81 12.12 5.01 -1.17
CA GLU A 81 13.04 3.95 -0.77
C GLU A 81 13.70 3.29 -1.98
N ILE A 82 12.94 2.92 -3.00
CA ILE A 82 13.47 2.36 -4.26
C ILE A 82 14.47 3.34 -4.88
N ASN A 83 14.13 4.63 -4.94
CA ASN A 83 15.02 5.67 -5.46
C ASN A 83 16.31 5.81 -4.65
N LYS A 84 16.25 5.68 -3.31
CA LYS A 84 17.44 5.65 -2.45
C LYS A 84 18.31 4.44 -2.76
N GLU A 85 17.71 3.27 -2.99
CA GLU A 85 18.43 2.04 -3.30
C GLU A 85 19.10 2.09 -4.68
N ILE A 86 18.36 2.52 -5.71
CA ILE A 86 18.90 2.78 -7.05
C ILE A 86 20.11 3.71 -6.96
N LYS A 87 20.00 4.83 -6.24
CA LYS A 87 21.10 5.79 -6.07
C LYS A 87 22.33 5.19 -5.39
N LYS A 88 22.16 4.29 -4.42
CA LYS A 88 23.27 3.57 -3.78
C LYS A 88 23.96 2.64 -4.79
N LEU A 89 23.19 1.84 -5.51
CA LEU A 89 23.70 0.90 -6.51
C LEU A 89 24.43 1.62 -7.65
N SER A 90 23.89 2.74 -8.16
CA SER A 90 24.53 3.53 -9.22
C SER A 90 25.89 4.11 -8.79
N LYS A 91 26.03 4.56 -7.54
CA LYS A 91 27.32 5.05 -7.01
C LYS A 91 28.36 3.94 -6.93
N THR A 92 27.95 2.75 -6.48
CA THR A 92 28.84 1.59 -6.39
C THR A 92 29.27 1.10 -7.79
N ALA A 93 28.37 1.15 -8.77
CA ALA A 93 28.68 0.84 -10.17
C ALA A 93 29.67 1.85 -10.78
N GLY A 94 29.49 3.15 -10.52
CA GLY A 94 30.41 4.20 -10.99
C GLY A 94 31.85 4.03 -10.48
N ASN A 95 32.03 3.56 -9.25
CA ASN A 95 33.37 3.29 -8.69
C ASN A 95 34.06 2.05 -9.28
N LYS A 96 33.33 1.16 -9.97
CA LYS A 96 33.89 -0.07 -10.55
C LYS A 96 34.57 0.16 -11.91
N TYR A 97 34.35 1.31 -12.54
CA TYR A 97 34.88 1.66 -13.86
C TYR A 97 35.87 2.83 -13.87
N VAL A 98 36.24 3.36 -12.69
CA VAL A 98 37.38 4.29 -12.59
C VAL A 98 38.65 3.45 -12.49
N TYR A 99 39.17 3.03 -13.64
CA TYR A 99 40.56 2.56 -13.74
C TYR A 99 41.49 3.74 -13.42
N ARG A 100 42.36 3.54 -12.43
CA ARG A 100 43.49 4.42 -12.12
C ARG A 100 44.46 4.52 -13.29
#